data_AF-A0A957L027-F1
#
_entry.id   AF-A0A957L027-F1
#
_cell.length_a   1.000
_cell.length_b   1.000
_cell.length_c   1.000
_cell.angle_alpha   90.00
_cell.angle_beta   90.00
_cell.angle_gamma   90.00
#
_symmetry.space_group_name_H-M   'P 1'
#
loop_
_entity.id
_entity.type
_entity.pdbx_description
1 polymer ?
#
loop_
_entity_poly.entity_id
_entity_poly.type
_entity_poly.pdbx_seq_one_letter_code
_entity_poly.pdbx_strand_id
1 'polypeptide(L)' 'LTKLDGTAKGGMVFPIYRELGLPVRFVGTGEGIDDIAPFDKEAFVEGLFSSDGS' A
#
# COMPACT_ATOMS: atom_id res chain seq x y z
N LEU A 1 1.08 -3.90 5.97
CA LEU A 1 0.69 -4.06 4.55
C LEU A 1 1.93 -4.51 3.80
N THR A 2 2.05 -5.79 3.46
CA THR A 2 3.20 -6.29 2.69
C THR A 2 2.75 -6.65 1.28
N LYS A 3 3.64 -6.42 0.31
CA LYS A 3 3.46 -6.53 -1.15
C LYS A 3 2.55 -5.47 -1.77
N LEU A 4 3.18 -4.36 -2.16
CA LEU A 4 2.65 -3.34 -3.07
C LEU A 4 3.27 -3.42 -4.47
N ASP A 5 4.18 -4.36 -4.69
CA ASP A 5 5.08 -4.49 -5.83
C ASP A 5 4.56 -5.38 -6.96
N GLY A 6 3.31 -5.81 -6.92
CA GLY A 6 2.75 -6.65 -7.98
C GLY A 6 1.23 -6.61 -8.04
N THR A 7 0.68 -5.71 -8.85
CA THR A 7 -0.55 -5.81 -9.68
C THR A 7 -1.86 -6.35 -9.08
N ALA A 8 -1.96 -6.77 -7.82
CA ALA A 8 -3.14 -7.46 -7.30
C ALA A 8 -3.58 -7.08 -5.88
N LYS A 9 -2.99 -6.08 -5.21
CA LYS A 9 -3.21 -5.89 -3.75
C LYS A 9 -3.62 -4.50 -3.25
N GLY A 10 -3.73 -3.50 -4.14
CA GLY A 10 -4.26 -2.18 -3.76
C GLY A 10 -5.68 -2.25 -3.16
N GLY A 11 -6.50 -3.20 -3.61
CA GLY A 11 -7.90 -3.35 -3.20
C GLY A 11 -8.13 -3.82 -1.76
N MET A 12 -7.16 -4.48 -1.10
CA MET A 12 -7.32 -4.99 0.28
C MET A 12 -7.07 -3.93 1.36
N VAL A 13 -6.38 -2.83 1.02
CA VAL A 13 -6.10 -1.74 1.98
C VAL A 13 -7.38 -1.00 2.36
N PHE A 14 -8.30 -0.82 1.41
CA PHE A 14 -9.54 -0.06 1.63
C PHE A 14 -10.52 -0.73 2.62
N PRO A 15 -10.81 -2.04 2.54
CA PRO A 15 -11.61 -2.73 3.56
C PRO A 15 -10.99 -2.65 4.94
N ILE A 16 -9.67 -2.88 5.07
CA ILE A 16 -8.95 -2.85 6.34
C ILE A 16 -9.02 -1.45 6.98
N TYR A 17 -8.85 -0.39 6.18
CA TYR A 17 -8.99 0.97 6.67
C TYR A 17 -10.42 1.28 7.15
N ARG A 18 -11.45 0.85 6.41
CA ARG A 18 -12.85 1.03 6.82
C ARG A 18 -13.23 0.24 8.07
N GLU A 19 -12.65 -0.94 8.25
CA GLU A 19 -12.97 -1.85 9.35
C GLU A 19 -12.23 -1.48 10.64
N LEU A 20 -10.96 -1.05 10.56
CA LEU A 20 -10.17 -0.72 11.74
C LEU A 20 -10.28 0.74 12.17
N GLY A 21 -10.57 1.69 11.25
CA GLY A 21 -10.64 3.12 11.56
C GLY A 21 -9.32 3.72 12.09
N LEU A 22 -8.20 3.00 11.97
CA LEU A 22 -6.89 3.40 12.45
C LEU A 22 -6.00 3.85 11.29
N PRO A 23 -5.19 4.91 11.47
CA PRO A 23 -4.28 5.37 10.43
C PRO A 23 -3.17 4.32 10.20
N VAL A 24 -2.94 3.97 8.94
CA VAL A 24 -1.78 3.16 8.53
C VAL A 24 -0.53 4.00 8.76
N ARG A 25 0.46 3.44 9.48
CA ARG A 25 1.72 4.14 9.81
C ARG A 25 2.91 3.68 8.98
N PHE A 26 2.94 2.41 8.62
CA PHE A 26 4.06 1.79 7.90
C PHE A 26 3.56 0.79 6.86
N VAL A 27 4.36 0.62 5.83
CA VAL A 27 4.11 -0.27 4.70
C VAL A 27 5.36 -1.06 4.36
N GLY A 28 5.17 -2.32 3.96
CA GLY A 28 6.22 -3.20 3.49
C GLY A 28 6.40 -3.00 1.99
N THR A 29 7.59 -2.55 1.58
CA THR A 29 7.95 -2.25 0.19
C THR A 29 8.62 -3.42 -0.54
N GLY A 30 8.89 -4.52 0.18
CA GLY A 30 9.58 -5.71 -0.30
C GLY A 30 9.42 -6.90 0.66
N GLU A 31 10.32 -7.87 0.58
CA GLU A 31 10.29 -9.12 1.37
C GLU A 31 11.33 -9.17 2.49
N GLY A 32 12.31 -8.25 2.48
CA GLY A 32 13.32 -8.12 3.52
C GLY A 32 12.78 -7.49 4.79
N ILE A 33 13.45 -7.76 5.92
CA ILE A 33 13.10 -7.16 7.22
C ILE A 33 13.29 -5.63 7.23
N ASP A 34 14.21 -5.14 6.40
CA ASP A 34 14.51 -3.72 6.25
C ASP A 34 13.59 -3.02 5.24
N ASP A 35 12.72 -3.75 4.54
CA ASP A 35 11.81 -3.21 3.53
C ASP A 35 10.53 -2.66 4.17
N ILE A 36 10.67 -1.90 5.26
CA ILE A 36 9.57 -1.22 5.95
C ILE A 36 9.78 0.30 5.82
N ALA A 37 8.80 0.98 5.25
CA ALA A 37 8.80 2.43 5.08
C ALA A 37 7.60 3.09 5.79
N PRO A 38 7.69 4.37 6.19
CA PRO A 38 6.52 5.15 6.58
C PRO A 38 5.46 5.13 5.47
N PHE A 39 4.19 5.05 5.86
CA PHE A 39 3.10 5.08 4.89
C PHE A 39 2.89 6.50 4.37
N ASP A 40 3.01 6.66 3.06
CA ASP A 40 2.71 7.88 2.32
C ASP A 40 1.40 7.67 1.54
N LYS A 41 0.38 8.46 1.89
CA LYS A 41 -0.96 8.33 1.30
C LYS A 41 -1.01 8.88 -0.12
N GLU A 42 -0.24 9.93 -0.42
CA GLU A 42 -0.14 10.53 -1.73
C GLU A 42 0.52 9.55 -2.71
N ALA A 43 1.68 9.01 -2.34
CA ALA A 43 2.40 8.02 -3.15
C ALA A 43 1.59 6.72 -3.36
N PHE A 44 0.85 6.29 -2.34
CA PHE A 44 -0.04 5.13 -2.46
C PHE A 44 -1.16 5.37 -3.49
N VAL A 45 -1.80 6.54 -3.46
CA VAL A 45 -2.86 6.91 -4.41
C VAL A 45 -2.29 7.03 -5.82
N GLU A 46 -1.15 7.69 -6.00
CA GLU A 46 -0.49 7.81 -7.30
C GLU A 46 -0.14 6.44 -7.91
N GLY A 47 0.38 5.51 -7.08
CA GLY A 47 0.70 4.15 -7.50
C GLY A 47 -0.51 3.33 -7.95
N LEU A 48 -1.69 3.57 -7.37
CA LEU A 48 -2.94 2.90 -7.77
C LEU A 48 -3.41 3.31 -9.18
N PHE A 49 -3.15 4.55 -9.59
CA PHE A 49 -3.61 5.09 -10.86
C PHE A 49 -2.53 5.07 -11.96
N SER A 50 -1.26 4.85 -11.59
CA SER A 50 -0.15 4.82 -12.55
C SER A 50 -0.06 3.52 -13.38
N SER A 51 -0.71 2.42 -12.95
CA SER A 51 -0.67 1.12 -13.66
C SER A 51 -1.77 0.92 -14.71
N ASP A 52 -2.63 1.92 -14.94
CA ASP A 52 -3.79 1.82 -15.85
C ASP A 52 -3.56 2.52 -17.21
N GLY A 53 -2.30 2.77 -17.58
CA GLY A 53 -1.92 3.59 -18.74
C GLY A 53 -0.73 3.09 -19.57
N SER A 54 -0.55 1.78 -19.75
CA SER A 54 0.45 1.20 -20.68
C SER A 54 -0.12 0.04 -21.48
#